data_AF-A0AAW9YQV9-F1
#
_entry.id   AF-A0AAW9YQV9-F1
#
_cell.length_a   1.000
_cell.length_b   1.000
_cell.length_c   1.000
_cell.angle_alpha   90.00
_cell.angle_beta   90.00
_cell.angle_gamma   90.00
#
_symmetry.space_group_name_H-M   'P 1'
#
loop_
_entity.id
_entity.type
_entity.pdbx_description
1 polymer ?
#
loop_
_entity_poly.entity_id
_entity_poly.type
_entity_poly.pdbx_seq_one_letter_code
_entity_poly.pdbx_strand_id
1 'polypeptide(L)'
;YELHETNPSLSSRALFESGMRVGREILATSANTIYLAFIGGSMTLVFWFFNLHYHFGHLINAKLFVQELITIVLGGIAIAICIPITAAITAWLIHNHHRLPISFNSRT
;
A
#
# COMPACT_ATOMS: atom_id res chain seq x y z
N TYR A 1 -15.04 -5.78 -9.36
CA TYR A 1 -15.77 -5.92 -10.63
C TYR A 1 -15.82 -7.39 -11.07
N GLU A 2 -14.68 -8.05 -11.33
CA GLU A 2 -14.69 -9.47 -11.77
C GLU A 2 -15.32 -10.46 -10.77
N LEU A 3 -15.12 -10.29 -9.46
CA LEU A 3 -15.74 -11.16 -8.45
C LEU A 3 -17.26 -10.97 -8.31
N HIS A 4 -17.79 -9.81 -8.71
CA HIS A 4 -19.22 -9.50 -8.54
C HIS A 4 -20.09 -10.02 -9.70
N GLU A 5 -19.47 -10.38 -10.84
CA GLU A 5 -20.18 -10.98 -11.97
C GLU A 5 -20.41 -12.49 -11.80
N THR A 6 -19.62 -13.17 -10.96
CA THR A 6 -19.71 -14.64 -10.81
C THR A 6 -20.63 -15.09 -9.68
N ASN A 7 -20.96 -14.25 -8.70
CA ASN A 7 -21.90 -14.63 -7.63
C ASN A 7 -22.57 -13.41 -6.95
N PRO A 8 -23.85 -13.08 -7.26
CA PRO A 8 -24.57 -11.94 -6.71
C PRO A 8 -24.95 -12.07 -5.21
N SER A 9 -24.41 -13.09 -4.53
CA SER A 9 -24.60 -13.38 -3.10
C SER A 9 -23.30 -13.31 -2.28
N LEU A 10 -22.24 -12.70 -2.82
CA LEU A 10 -20.97 -12.53 -2.11
C LEU A 10 -21.18 -11.72 -0.83
N SER A 11 -21.13 -12.43 0.30
CA SER A 11 -21.10 -11.85 1.64
C SER A 11 -20.08 -10.71 1.70
N SER A 12 -20.45 -9.57 2.28
CA SER A 12 -19.57 -8.40 2.46
C SER A 12 -18.20 -8.77 3.07
N ARG A 13 -18.17 -9.88 3.83
CA ARG A 13 -16.95 -10.47 4.40
C ARG A 13 -15.99 -11.05 3.35
N ALA A 14 -16.51 -11.76 2.35
CA ALA A 14 -15.70 -12.33 1.27
C ALA A 14 -15.11 -11.24 0.35
N LEU A 15 -15.86 -10.15 0.13
CA LEU A 15 -15.38 -8.99 -0.60
C LEU A 15 -14.26 -8.26 0.17
N PHE A 16 -14.44 -8.07 1.48
CA PHE A 16 -13.41 -7.49 2.35
C PHE A 16 -12.14 -8.36 2.37
N GLU A 17 -12.26 -9.68 2.54
CA GLU A 17 -11.13 -10.60 2.52
C GLU A 17 -10.40 -10.60 1.18
N SER A 18 -11.13 -10.48 0.07
CA SER A 18 -10.51 -10.36 -1.25
C SER A 18 -9.78 -9.03 -1.42
N GLY A 19 -10.37 -7.91 -0.98
CA GLY A 19 -9.71 -6.60 -1.00
C GLY A 19 -8.44 -6.58 -0.14
N MET A 20 -8.48 -7.22 1.03
CA MET A 20 -7.31 -7.36 1.91
C MET A 20 -6.20 -8.21 1.29
N ARG A 21 -6.54 -9.32 0.62
CA ARG A 21 -5.57 -10.18 -0.06
C ARG A 21 -4.85 -9.43 -1.19
N VAL A 22 -5.60 -8.76 -2.07
CA VAL A 22 -5.04 -7.96 -3.17
C VAL A 22 -4.20 -6.81 -2.60
N GLY A 23 -4.70 -6.08 -1.60
CA GLY A 23 -3.95 -5.00 -0.98
C GLY A 23 -2.63 -5.47 -0.37
N ARG A 24 -2.62 -6.65 0.26
CA ARG A 24 -1.40 -7.26 0.81
C ARG A 24 -0.39 -7.65 -0.27
N GLU A 25 -0.84 -8.17 -1.40
CA GLU A 25 0.04 -8.49 -2.55
C GLU A 25 0.66 -7.23 -3.16
N ILE A 26 -0.13 -6.15 -3.29
CA ILE A 26 0.36 -4.85 -3.75
C ILE A 26 1.38 -4.27 -2.76
N LEU A 27 1.11 -4.34 -1.47
CA LEU A 27 2.06 -3.92 -0.42
C LEU A 27 3.37 -4.69 -0.51
N ALA A 28 3.30 -6.02 -0.66
CA ALA A 28 4.49 -6.85 -0.77
C ALA A 28 5.33 -6.48 -2.01
N THR A 29 4.67 -6.21 -3.14
CA THR A 29 5.34 -5.85 -4.39
C THR A 29 5.93 -4.44 -4.33
N SER A 30 5.20 -3.47 -3.77
CA SER A 30 5.64 -2.08 -3.63
C SER A 30 6.72 -1.91 -2.55
N ALA A 31 6.76 -2.76 -1.52
CA ALA A 31 7.81 -2.74 -0.51
C ALA A 31 9.20 -2.94 -1.13
N ASN A 32 9.33 -3.80 -2.16
CA ASN A 32 10.58 -3.96 -2.89
C ASN A 32 11.02 -2.65 -3.57
N THR A 33 10.08 -1.90 -4.15
CA THR A 33 10.35 -0.60 -4.75
C THR A 33 10.76 0.44 -3.71
N ILE A 34 10.09 0.47 -2.55
CA ILE A 34 10.43 1.37 -1.43
C ILE A 34 11.84 1.07 -0.91
N TYR A 35 12.19 -0.20 -0.76
CA TYR A 35 13.53 -0.63 -0.35
C TYR A 35 14.60 -0.19 -1.36
N LEU A 36 14.34 -0.37 -2.64
CA LEU A 36 15.24 0.09 -3.70
C LEU A 36 15.40 1.61 -3.69
N ALA A 37 14.29 2.36 -3.53
CA ALA A 37 14.30 3.82 -3.43
C ALA A 37 15.13 4.30 -2.22
N PHE A 38 15.00 3.63 -1.06
CA PHE A 38 15.80 3.93 0.12
C PHE A 38 17.30 3.77 -0.13
N ILE A 39 17.72 2.64 -0.70
CA ILE A 39 19.12 2.36 -0.99
C ILE A 39 19.65 3.37 -2.02
N GLY A 40 18.90 3.60 -3.10
CA GLY A 40 19.28 4.55 -4.14
C GLY A 40 19.40 5.98 -3.61
N GLY A 41 18.43 6.43 -2.82
CA GLY A 41 18.43 7.76 -2.20
C GLY A 41 19.53 7.94 -1.15
N SER A 42 19.86 6.88 -0.42
CA SER A 42 20.93 6.91 0.60
C SER A 42 22.34 6.73 0.01
N MET A 43 22.47 6.31 -1.25
CA MET A 43 23.75 5.99 -1.89
C MET A 43 24.68 7.21 -1.94
N THR A 44 24.15 8.38 -2.30
CA THR A 44 24.92 9.64 -2.31
C THR A 44 25.42 10.00 -0.92
N LEU A 45 24.59 9.79 0.11
CA LEU A 45 24.95 10.07 1.49
C LEU A 45 26.09 9.17 1.96
N VAL A 46 26.00 7.86 1.64
CA VAL A 46 27.05 6.88 1.93
C VAL A 46 28.35 7.24 1.22
N PHE A 47 28.28 7.63 -0.06
CA PHE A 47 29.46 8.05 -0.83
C PHE A 47 30.14 9.29 -0.23
N TRP A 48 29.35 10.30 0.15
CA TRP A 48 29.87 11.51 0.79
C TRP A 48 30.54 11.20 2.12
N PHE A 49 29.92 10.37 2.96
CA PHE A 49 30.50 9.92 4.23
C PHE A 49 31.78 9.10 4.07
N PHE A 50 31.85 8.25 3.03
CA PHE A 50 33.03 7.46 2.71
C PHE A 50 34.24 8.35 2.41
N ASN A 51 34.03 9.48 1.71
CA ASN A 51 35.10 10.44 1.43
C ASN A 51 35.61 11.16 2.70
N LEU A 52 34.72 11.44 3.66
CA LEU A 52 35.05 12.15 4.90
C LEU A 52 35.64 11.25 6.02
N HIS A 53 35.85 9.94 5.80
CA HIS A 53 36.36 8.99 6.80
C HIS A 53 35.55 8.94 8.12
N TYR A 54 34.26 9.30 8.08
CA TYR A 54 33.41 9.29 9.27
C TYR A 54 33.05 7.86 9.71
N HIS A 55 32.97 7.64 11.02
CA HIS A 55 32.48 6.38 11.60
C HIS A 55 31.00 6.13 11.26
N PHE A 56 30.62 4.85 11.12
CA PHE A 56 29.25 4.40 10.82
C PHE A 56 28.17 4.99 11.75
N GLY A 57 28.51 5.26 13.02
CA GLY A 57 27.60 5.90 13.97
C GLY A 57 27.21 7.35 13.62
N HIS A 58 28.05 8.08 12.87
CA HIS A 58 27.69 9.41 12.38
C HIS A 58 26.76 9.33 11.16
N LEU A 59 26.84 8.26 10.35
CA LEU A 59 25.95 8.03 9.21
C LEU A 59 24.50 7.82 9.69
N ILE A 60 24.31 6.94 10.68
CA ILE A 60 22.97 6.65 11.21
C ILE A 60 22.35 7.88 11.90
N ASN A 61 23.18 8.72 12.53
CA ASN A 61 22.73 9.97 13.15
C ASN A 61 22.66 11.15 12.17
N ALA A 62 22.98 10.95 10.89
CA ALA A 62 22.94 12.03 9.90
C ALA A 62 21.50 12.49 9.71
N LYS A 63 21.27 13.80 9.81
CA LYS A 63 19.94 14.41 9.67
C LYS A 63 19.21 13.94 8.43
N LEU A 64 19.90 13.91 7.28
CA LEU A 64 19.32 13.46 6.01
C LEU A 64 18.94 11.98 6.03
N PHE A 65 19.78 11.12 6.61
CA PHE A 65 19.51 9.68 6.71
C PHE A 65 18.27 9.39 7.55
N VAL A 66 18.20 10.00 8.74
CA VAL A 66 17.07 9.84 9.66
C VAL A 66 15.79 10.38 9.04
N GLN A 67 15.84 11.53 8.37
CA GLN A 67 14.68 12.11 7.68
C GLN A 67 14.12 11.17 6.60
N GLU A 68 14.99 10.61 5.76
CA GLU A 68 14.59 9.69 4.69
C GLU A 68 13.99 8.40 5.27
N LEU A 69 14.65 7.83 6.29
CA LEU A 69 14.20 6.63 6.98
C LEU A 69 12.81 6.82 7.58
N ILE A 70 12.58 7.93 8.30
CA ILE A 70 11.27 8.24 8.89
C ILE A 70 10.20 8.39 7.80
N THR A 71 10.50 9.10 6.71
CA THR A 71 9.55 9.33 5.60
C THR A 71 9.10 8.01 4.98
N ILE A 72 10.04 7.09 4.75
CA ILE A 72 9.76 5.77 4.19
C ILE A 72 8.94 4.89 5.15
N VAL A 73 9.29 4.89 6.44
CA VAL A 73 8.54 4.16 7.46
C VAL A 73 7.10 4.69 7.56
N LEU A 74 6.93 6.01 7.60
CA LEU A 74 5.61 6.63 7.61
C LEU A 74 4.81 6.31 6.34
N GLY A 75 5.44 6.34 5.17
CA GLY A 75 4.82 5.98 3.91
C GLY A 75 4.32 4.53 3.90
N GLY A 76 5.14 3.59 4.38
CA GLY A 76 4.75 2.18 4.50
C GLY A 76 3.58 1.97 5.46
N ILE A 77 3.60 2.62 6.62
CA ILE A 77 2.51 2.56 7.61
C ILE A 77 1.23 3.17 7.03
N ALA A 78 1.32 4.31 6.35
CA ALA A 78 0.17 4.97 5.74
C ALA A 78 -0.53 4.06 4.72
N ILE A 79 0.23 3.37 3.87
CA ILE A 79 -0.34 2.41 2.90
C ILE A 79 -0.94 1.20 3.62
N ALA A 80 -0.28 0.67 4.65
CA ALA A 80 -0.78 -0.43 5.45
C ALA A 80 -2.12 -0.12 6.13
N ILE A 81 -2.35 1.13 6.53
CA ILE A 81 -3.63 1.60 7.08
C ILE A 81 -4.65 1.91 5.97
N CYS A 82 -4.21 2.40 4.81
CA CYS A 82 -5.08 2.75 3.68
C CYS A 82 -5.83 1.53 3.09
N ILE A 83 -5.17 0.37 3.04
CA ILE A 83 -5.76 -0.88 2.51
C ILE A 83 -7.02 -1.33 3.27
N PRO A 84 -6.98 -1.54 4.60
CA PRO A 84 -8.17 -1.94 5.35
C PRO A 84 -9.27 -0.88 5.31
N ILE A 85 -8.91 0.41 5.31
CA ILE A 85 -9.87 1.52 5.16
C ILE A 85 -10.60 1.41 3.82
N THR A 86 -9.86 1.25 2.72
CA THR A 86 -10.43 1.15 1.37
C THR A 86 -11.29 -0.10 1.22
N ALA A 87 -10.83 -1.25 1.76
CA ALA A 87 -11.59 -2.49 1.75
C ALA A 87 -12.90 -2.37 2.55
N ALA A 88 -12.87 -1.71 3.71
CA ALA A 88 -14.06 -1.46 4.53
C ALA A 88 -15.06 -0.52 3.84
N ILE A 89 -14.59 0.59 3.26
CA ILE A 89 -15.43 1.53 2.51
C ILE A 89 -16.09 0.84 1.32
N THR A 90 -15.33 0.03 0.58
CA THR A 90 -15.84 -0.70 -0.59
C THR A 90 -16.90 -1.73 -0.18
N ALA A 91 -16.68 -2.46 0.91
CA ALA A 91 -17.65 -3.41 1.45
C ALA A 91 -18.94 -2.73 1.92
N TRP A 92 -18.81 -1.56 2.57
CA TRP A 92 -19.96 -0.77 3.02
C TRP A 92 -20.78 -0.20 1.86
N LEU A 93 -20.10 0.36 0.85
CA LEU A 93 -20.73 0.93 -0.34
C LEU A 93 -21.55 -0.13 -1.09
N ILE A 94 -20.96 -1.30 -1.36
CA ILE A 94 -21.65 -2.39 -2.07
C ILE A 94 -22.82 -2.95 -1.25
N HIS A 95 -22.68 -3.08 0.07
CA HIS A 95 -23.79 -3.46 0.94
C HIS A 95 -24.97 -2.47 0.87
N ASN A 96 -24.68 -1.17 0.80
CA ASN A 96 -25.71 -0.14 0.71
C ASN A 96 -26.40 -0.08 -0.67
N HIS A 97 -25.69 -0.46 -1.75
CA HIS A 97 -26.24 -0.52 -3.11
C HIS A 97 -27.16 -1.72 -3.37
N HIS A 98 -27.24 -2.71 -2.46
CA HIS A 98 -28.16 -3.85 -2.54
C HIS A 98 -29.66 -3.46 -2.50
N ARG A 99 -30.00 -2.17 -2.38
CA ARG A 99 -31.37 -1.63 -2.51
C ARG A 99 -31.74 -1.10 -3.89
N LEU A 100 -30.84 -1.12 -4.88
CA LEU A 100 -31.18 -0.66 -6.24
C LEU A 100 -31.02 -1.81 -7.24
N PRO A 101 -32.12 -2.30 -7.85
CA PRO A 101 -32.06 -3.27 -8.92
C PRO A 101 -31.53 -2.54 -10.15
N ILE A 102 -30.24 -2.63 -10.41
CA ILE A 102 -29.71 -2.21 -11.71
C ILE A 102 -30.07 -3.34 -12.69
N SER A 103 -31.27 -3.27 -13.26
CA SER A 103 -31.64 -4.07 -14.42
C SER A 103 -30.80 -3.59 -15.60
N PHE A 104 -29.62 -4.16 -15.79
CA PHE A 104 -28.94 -4.06 -17.08
C PHE A 104 -29.65 -5.01 -18.04
N ASN A 105 -30.71 -4.49 -18.65
CA ASN A 105 -31.38 -5.08 -19.80
C ASN A 105 -30.40 -5.11 -20.98
N SER A 106 -29.64 -6.20 -21.13
CA SER A 106 -28.96 -6.51 -22.37
C SER A 106 -29.97 -7.12 -23.35
N ARG A 107 -30.74 -6.23 -23.99
CA ARG A 107 -31.35 -6.50 -25.29
C ARG A 107 -30.69 -5.58 -26.30
N THR A 108 -29.74 -6.13 -27.06
CA THR A 108 -29.53 -6.08 -28.52
C THR A 108 -28.12 -6.55 -28.81
#